data_AF-A0A535VQI2-F1
#
_entry.id   AF-A0A535VQI2-F1
#
_cell.length_a   1.000
_cell.length_b   1.000
_cell.length_c   1.000
_cell.angle_alpha   90.00
_cell.angle_beta   90.00
_cell.angle_gamma   90.00
#
_symmetry.space_group_name_H-M   'P 1'
#
loop_
_entity.id
_entity.type
_entity.pdbx_description
1 polymer ?
#
loop_
_entity_poly.entity_id
_entity_poly.type
_entity_poly.pdbx_seq_one_letter_code
_entity_poly.pdbx_strand_id
1 'polypeptide(L)'
;MNTAGLSKSRLERMHHVLLGYVERQEMPGLIALVSHHDDVHVEALGTLAFGDPAPMKRDTIFRIASITKPIAAVAAMILVEECKLRLDDSIEPWLPELANRRVLKSRSEEMDDTVPALRAITLRDLLTYRMGFGSVMAIPDTYPIQKFIRDYRIGGDGPMLPTQAPGMDKWLQKLGSLPLLAQPGERWMYQVSGDVLGALIARVSGQSLGTFMRERIFDPLGMKDTAFHVPPEKIGRLPAFYFFNRQTNKLDFFDDVANSAWRSEPPFESGGGGLVSTIDDYFAFSRMMLNKGWHGREQILSRATVELMTSDQLTLEQRAGSDIFFGTHSSWGLGMAVDIRRNEIFHTPGRFGWTGGFGTTAYTDPAEGMIGILFTQRMMDSPEPPKVFTDFWTLAYGAME
;
A
#
# COMPACT_ATOMS: atom_id res chain seq x y z
N MET A 1 -15.58 23.08 -27.43
CA MET A 1 -15.05 22.69 -26.11
C MET A 1 -14.24 21.44 -26.36
N ASN A 2 -12.91 21.51 -26.32
CA ASN A 2 -12.08 20.30 -26.33
C ASN A 2 -12.47 19.53 -25.06
N THR A 3 -13.10 18.38 -25.21
CA THR A 3 -13.33 17.48 -24.09
C THR A 3 -11.96 17.01 -23.64
N ALA A 4 -11.54 17.39 -22.44
CA ALA A 4 -10.40 16.80 -21.76
C ALA A 4 -10.57 15.26 -21.82
N GLY A 5 -9.65 14.57 -22.46
CA GLY A 5 -9.75 13.15 -22.76
C GLY A 5 -8.37 12.53 -23.01
N LEU A 6 -8.36 11.27 -23.44
CA LEU A 6 -7.15 10.52 -23.73
C LEU A 6 -6.90 10.43 -25.24
N SER A 7 -5.68 10.79 -25.64
CA SER A 7 -5.25 10.74 -27.03
C SER A 7 -5.03 9.30 -27.51
N LYS A 8 -5.85 8.86 -28.46
CA LYS A 8 -5.80 7.49 -29.02
C LYS A 8 -4.42 7.07 -29.51
N SER A 9 -3.73 7.93 -30.27
CA SER A 9 -2.39 7.63 -30.81
C SER A 9 -1.32 7.52 -29.72
N ARG A 10 -1.51 8.20 -28.59
CA ARG A 10 -0.61 8.10 -27.43
C ARG A 10 -0.95 6.88 -26.57
N LEU A 11 -2.22 6.48 -26.50
CA LEU A 11 -2.63 5.20 -25.92
C LEU A 11 -2.10 4.01 -26.73
N GLU A 12 -2.11 4.07 -28.06
CA GLU A 12 -1.47 3.05 -28.90
C GLU A 12 0.04 2.92 -28.62
N ARG A 13 0.72 4.05 -28.39
CA ARG A 13 2.13 4.04 -27.95
C ARG A 13 2.27 3.35 -26.59
N MET A 14 1.36 3.62 -25.65
CA MET A 14 1.37 2.94 -24.35
C MET A 14 1.22 1.43 -24.51
N HIS A 15 0.24 0.99 -25.31
CA HIS A 15 0.03 -0.42 -25.62
C HIS A 15 1.32 -1.09 -26.10
N HIS A 16 1.99 -0.52 -27.11
CA HIS A 16 3.22 -1.09 -27.65
C HIS A 16 4.37 -1.16 -26.64
N VAL A 17 4.55 -0.13 -25.81
CA VAL A 17 5.61 -0.14 -24.79
C VAL A 17 5.33 -1.19 -23.72
N LEU A 18 4.11 -1.24 -23.20
CA LEU A 18 3.70 -2.20 -22.17
C LEU A 18 3.70 -3.64 -22.70
N LEU A 19 3.23 -3.87 -23.92
CA LEU A 19 3.30 -5.18 -24.58
C LEU A 19 4.76 -5.65 -24.72
N GLY A 20 5.67 -4.74 -25.07
CA GLY A 20 7.08 -5.06 -25.19
C GLY A 20 7.70 -5.62 -23.90
N TYR A 21 7.24 -5.19 -22.71
CA TYR A 21 7.68 -5.77 -21.44
C TYR A 21 7.26 -7.24 -21.29
N VAL A 22 6.06 -7.59 -21.76
CA VAL A 22 5.56 -8.97 -21.78
C VAL A 22 6.31 -9.81 -22.81
N GLU A 23 6.50 -9.28 -24.03
CA GLU A 23 7.21 -9.99 -25.12
C GLU A 23 8.67 -10.27 -24.79
N ARG A 24 9.34 -9.37 -24.06
CA ARG A 24 10.71 -9.57 -23.55
C ARG A 24 10.79 -10.47 -22.32
N GLN A 25 9.66 -11.05 -21.89
CA GLN A 25 9.55 -11.90 -20.70
C GLN A 25 10.02 -11.22 -19.41
N GLU A 26 9.88 -9.90 -19.32
CA GLU A 26 10.19 -9.16 -18.08
C GLU A 26 9.07 -9.32 -17.04
N MET A 27 7.89 -9.78 -17.45
CA MET A 27 6.75 -10.23 -16.64
C MET A 27 5.82 -11.10 -17.50
N PRO A 28 5.01 -12.02 -16.92
CA PRO A 28 4.11 -12.87 -17.70
C PRO A 28 2.91 -12.09 -18.28
N GLY A 29 2.49 -11.03 -17.59
CA GLY A 29 1.38 -10.18 -17.97
C GLY A 29 1.25 -8.99 -17.03
N LEU A 30 0.40 -8.05 -17.42
CA LEU A 30 0.09 -6.85 -16.65
C LEU A 30 -1.31 -6.34 -16.96
N ILE A 31 -1.83 -5.51 -16.06
CA ILE A 31 -3.02 -4.71 -16.30
C ILE A 31 -2.72 -3.26 -15.95
N ALA A 32 -3.06 -2.35 -16.86
CA ALA A 32 -2.90 -0.92 -16.67
C ALA A 32 -4.23 -0.20 -16.90
N LEU A 33 -4.55 0.79 -16.08
CA LEU A 33 -5.70 1.67 -16.23
C LEU A 33 -5.24 3.11 -16.15
N VAL A 34 -5.69 3.93 -17.10
CA VAL A 34 -5.55 5.39 -17.06
C VAL A 34 -6.92 6.00 -17.27
N SER A 35 -7.27 6.94 -16.42
CA SER A 35 -8.48 7.73 -16.54
C SER A 35 -8.15 9.21 -16.49
N HIS A 36 -8.69 9.97 -17.43
CA HIS A 36 -8.68 11.43 -17.42
C HIS A 36 -10.14 11.89 -17.38
N HIS A 37 -10.57 12.38 -16.22
CA HIS A 37 -11.97 12.60 -15.88
C HIS A 37 -12.84 11.35 -16.06
N ASP A 38 -13.74 11.34 -17.06
CA ASP A 38 -14.64 10.23 -17.34
C ASP A 38 -14.17 9.36 -18.51
N ASP A 39 -13.09 9.75 -19.22
CA ASP A 39 -12.47 8.92 -20.24
C ASP A 39 -11.55 7.90 -19.56
N VAL A 40 -11.80 6.61 -19.78
CA VAL A 40 -11.13 5.49 -19.09
C VAL A 40 -10.59 4.51 -20.13
N HIS A 41 -9.28 4.29 -20.08
CA HIS A 41 -8.58 3.30 -20.90
C HIS A 41 -8.01 2.18 -20.03
N VAL A 42 -8.14 0.92 -20.48
CA VAL A 42 -7.63 -0.26 -19.76
C VAL A 42 -6.90 -1.18 -20.73
N GLU A 43 -5.66 -1.52 -20.37
CA GLU A 43 -4.85 -2.56 -21.03
C GLU A 43 -4.83 -3.81 -20.16
N ALA A 44 -5.10 -4.97 -20.75
CA ALA A 44 -4.87 -6.27 -20.13
C ALA A 44 -4.01 -7.11 -21.09
N LEU A 45 -2.74 -7.30 -20.72
CA LEU A 45 -1.70 -7.83 -21.61
C LEU A 45 -1.05 -9.07 -20.99
N GLY A 46 -0.73 -10.03 -21.84
CA GLY A 46 -0.06 -11.27 -21.42
C GLY A 46 -0.97 -12.25 -20.70
N THR A 47 -0.38 -13.01 -19.78
CA THR A 47 -0.95 -14.23 -19.20
C THR A 47 -0.75 -14.26 -17.69
N LEU A 48 -1.51 -15.11 -16.99
CA LEU A 48 -1.47 -15.23 -15.53
C LEU A 48 -0.13 -15.78 -15.01
N ALA A 49 0.61 -16.54 -15.81
CA ALA A 49 1.92 -17.10 -15.47
C ALA A 49 2.72 -17.40 -16.74
N PHE A 50 4.04 -17.47 -16.64
CA PHE A 50 4.87 -17.87 -17.79
C PHE A 50 4.50 -19.28 -18.25
N GLY A 51 4.19 -19.42 -19.55
CA GLY A 51 3.80 -20.69 -20.16
C GLY A 51 2.35 -21.11 -19.89
N ASP A 52 1.57 -20.31 -19.16
CA ASP A 52 0.13 -20.51 -18.97
C ASP A 52 -0.65 -19.85 -20.11
N PRO A 53 -1.57 -20.55 -20.80
CA PRO A 53 -2.40 -19.93 -21.83
C PRO A 53 -3.49 -18.99 -21.27
N ALA A 54 -3.74 -18.98 -19.95
CA ALA A 54 -4.76 -18.13 -19.34
C ALA A 54 -4.39 -16.64 -19.45
N PRO A 55 -5.20 -15.82 -20.16
CA PRO A 55 -4.85 -14.41 -20.40
C PRO A 55 -5.14 -13.55 -19.17
N MET A 56 -4.39 -12.44 -19.06
CA MET A 56 -4.81 -11.34 -18.19
C MET A 56 -6.16 -10.78 -18.65
N LYS A 57 -7.02 -10.46 -17.70
CA LYS A 57 -8.37 -9.91 -17.91
C LYS A 57 -8.65 -8.83 -16.88
N ARG A 58 -9.55 -7.88 -17.15
CA ARG A 58 -9.91 -6.81 -16.18
C ARG A 58 -10.29 -7.33 -14.79
N ASP A 59 -10.91 -8.49 -14.74
CA ASP A 59 -11.28 -9.16 -13.50
C ASP A 59 -10.14 -10.01 -12.91
N THR A 60 -8.90 -9.92 -13.38
CA THR A 60 -7.77 -10.61 -12.73
C THR A 60 -7.56 -10.03 -11.33
N ILE A 61 -7.39 -10.91 -10.34
CA ILE A 61 -7.25 -10.54 -8.93
C ILE A 61 -5.76 -10.46 -8.61
N PHE A 62 -5.31 -9.33 -8.10
CA PHE A 62 -3.91 -9.03 -7.78
C PHE A 62 -3.67 -8.96 -6.28
N ARG A 63 -2.52 -9.44 -5.83
CA ARG A 63 -2.02 -9.18 -4.47
C ARG A 63 -1.54 -7.73 -4.47
N ILE A 64 -2.31 -6.82 -3.87
CA ILE A 64 -2.05 -5.39 -4.07
C ILE A 64 -0.99 -4.82 -3.13
N ALA A 65 -0.53 -5.59 -2.14
CA ALA A 65 0.54 -5.17 -1.23
C ALA A 65 0.24 -3.79 -0.64
N SER A 66 1.24 -2.90 -0.60
CA SER A 66 1.19 -1.63 0.11
C SER A 66 0.12 -0.64 -0.37
N ILE A 67 -0.47 -0.80 -1.55
CA ILE A 67 -1.64 0.03 -1.92
C ILE A 67 -2.91 -0.37 -1.13
N THR A 68 -2.80 -1.33 -0.20
CA THR A 68 -3.75 -1.55 0.91
C THR A 68 -3.79 -0.38 1.90
N LYS A 69 -2.66 0.30 2.12
CA LYS A 69 -2.51 1.31 3.19
C LYS A 69 -3.48 2.50 3.05
N PRO A 70 -3.72 3.07 1.84
CA PRO A 70 -4.74 4.09 1.65
C PRO A 70 -6.15 3.63 2.08
N ILE A 71 -6.52 2.37 1.80
CA ILE A 71 -7.82 1.81 2.18
C ILE A 71 -7.93 1.67 3.71
N ALA A 72 -6.87 1.19 4.37
CA ALA A 72 -6.81 1.12 5.82
C ALA A 72 -6.90 2.51 6.48
N ALA A 73 -6.28 3.52 5.87
CA ALA A 73 -6.41 4.89 6.33
C ALA A 73 -7.83 5.43 6.19
N VAL A 74 -8.53 5.17 5.07
CA VAL A 74 -9.95 5.51 4.92
C VAL A 74 -10.79 4.85 6.01
N ALA A 75 -10.57 3.56 6.29
CA ALA A 75 -11.28 2.84 7.34
C ALA A 75 -11.08 3.50 8.73
N ALA A 76 -9.87 3.92 9.06
CA ALA A 76 -9.61 4.66 10.30
C ALA A 76 -10.29 6.04 10.30
N MET A 77 -10.28 6.76 9.18
CA MET A 77 -10.89 8.08 9.09
C MET A 77 -12.43 8.04 9.14
N ILE A 78 -13.07 6.95 8.72
CA ILE A 78 -14.49 6.70 8.97
C ILE A 78 -14.77 6.69 10.48
N LEU A 79 -13.94 5.99 11.27
CA LEU A 79 -14.06 5.97 12.74
C LEU A 79 -13.79 7.35 13.38
N VAL A 80 -12.98 8.20 12.73
CA VAL A 80 -12.76 9.58 13.15
C VAL A 80 -14.01 10.44 12.89
N GLU A 81 -14.63 10.34 11.72
CA GLU A 81 -15.88 11.06 11.42
C GLU A 81 -17.04 10.63 12.34
N GLU A 82 -17.05 9.36 12.76
CA GLU A 82 -17.97 8.83 13.76
C GLU A 82 -17.62 9.20 15.20
N CYS A 83 -16.54 9.96 15.42
CA CYS A 83 -16.03 10.34 16.74
C CYS A 83 -15.68 9.14 17.66
N LYS A 84 -15.47 7.95 17.10
CA LYS A 84 -14.99 6.76 17.83
C LYS A 84 -13.48 6.79 18.04
N LEU A 85 -12.76 7.49 17.17
CA LEU A 85 -11.35 7.80 17.30
C LEU A 85 -11.12 9.30 17.14
N ARG A 86 -10.00 9.79 17.70
CA ARG A 86 -9.46 11.12 17.39
C ARG A 86 -8.01 10.96 16.99
N LEU A 87 -7.55 11.82 16.09
CA LEU A 87 -6.19 11.76 15.55
C LEU A 87 -5.13 11.83 16.65
N ASP A 88 -5.35 12.65 17.67
CA ASP A 88 -4.34 12.95 18.68
C ASP A 88 -4.59 12.24 20.02
N ASP A 89 -5.61 11.38 20.10
CA ASP A 89 -5.86 10.52 21.27
C ASP A 89 -4.86 9.33 21.27
N SER A 90 -4.52 8.86 22.48
CA SER A 90 -3.69 7.67 22.69
C SER A 90 -4.43 6.41 22.20
N ILE A 91 -3.68 5.47 21.60
CA ILE A 91 -4.20 4.16 21.16
C ILE A 91 -4.23 3.13 22.28
N GLU A 92 -3.60 3.41 23.42
CA GLU A 92 -3.41 2.47 24.53
C GLU A 92 -4.70 1.85 25.10
N PRO A 93 -5.85 2.56 25.17
CA PRO A 93 -7.11 1.95 25.64
C PRO A 93 -7.55 0.75 24.80
N TRP A 94 -7.15 0.72 23.52
CA TRP A 94 -7.46 -0.36 22.59
C TRP A 94 -6.29 -1.31 22.38
N LEU A 95 -5.05 -0.81 22.51
CA LEU A 95 -3.82 -1.56 22.27
C LEU A 95 -2.89 -1.50 23.50
N PRO A 96 -3.28 -2.09 24.65
CA PRO A 96 -2.50 -2.05 25.88
C PRO A 96 -1.12 -2.71 25.75
N GLU A 97 -0.92 -3.62 24.79
CA GLU A 97 0.38 -4.19 24.45
C GLU A 97 1.39 -3.13 24.00
N LEU A 98 0.90 -1.98 23.55
CA LEU A 98 1.70 -0.83 23.12
C LEU A 98 1.69 0.31 24.16
N ALA A 99 1.28 0.05 25.39
CA ALA A 99 1.36 1.04 26.46
C ALA A 99 2.78 1.14 27.06
N ASN A 100 3.10 2.29 27.66
CA ASN A 100 4.34 2.52 28.43
C ASN A 100 5.62 2.12 27.67
N ARG A 101 5.67 2.48 26.38
CA ARG A 101 6.77 2.10 25.49
C ARG A 101 8.12 2.63 25.97
N ARG A 102 9.17 1.88 25.66
CA ARG A 102 10.56 2.32 25.80
C ARG A 102 11.19 2.48 24.42
N VAL A 103 12.19 3.34 24.31
CA VAL A 103 12.88 3.70 23.06
C VAL A 103 14.36 3.38 23.22
N LEU A 104 14.97 2.71 22.23
CA LEU A 104 16.42 2.51 22.19
C LEU A 104 17.15 3.86 22.18
N LYS A 105 18.20 3.99 23.00
CA LYS A 105 19.08 5.17 22.91
C LYS A 105 19.89 5.15 21.61
N SER A 106 20.36 3.97 21.20
CA SER A 106 20.95 3.73 19.88
C SER A 106 20.52 2.38 19.29
N ARG A 107 20.47 2.29 17.95
CA ARG A 107 20.18 1.02 17.24
C ARG A 107 21.30 -0.02 17.39
N SER A 108 22.50 0.41 17.75
CA SER A 108 23.69 -0.45 17.92
C SER A 108 23.84 -1.00 19.34
N GLU A 109 23.01 -0.58 20.28
CA GLU A 109 23.07 -1.00 21.67
C GLU A 109 22.23 -2.27 21.93
N GLU A 110 22.41 -2.83 23.12
CA GLU A 110 21.61 -3.94 23.61
C GLU A 110 20.12 -3.54 23.73
N MET A 111 19.22 -4.54 23.64
CA MET A 111 17.78 -4.29 23.60
C MET A 111 17.19 -3.67 24.88
N ASP A 112 17.93 -3.69 25.98
CA ASP A 112 17.54 -3.11 27.27
C ASP A 112 18.05 -1.68 27.48
N ASP A 113 19.02 -1.19 26.68
CA ASP A 113 19.52 0.18 26.80
C ASP A 113 18.53 1.20 26.21
N THR A 114 17.58 1.56 27.06
CA THR A 114 16.37 2.26 26.63
C THR A 114 16.00 3.41 27.56
N VAL A 115 15.40 4.44 26.97
CA VAL A 115 14.73 5.53 27.70
C VAL A 115 13.21 5.37 27.60
N PRO A 116 12.43 5.92 28.54
CA PRO A 116 10.97 5.97 28.40
C PRO A 116 10.58 6.73 27.13
N ALA A 117 9.48 6.32 26.50
CA ALA A 117 8.86 7.15 25.48
C ALA A 117 8.36 8.46 26.12
N LEU A 118 8.56 9.59 25.45
CA LEU A 118 8.19 10.92 25.97
C LEU A 118 6.67 11.13 26.00
N ARG A 119 5.93 10.37 25.19
CA ARG A 119 4.47 10.37 25.12
C ARG A 119 3.96 9.04 24.56
N ALA A 120 2.67 8.77 24.73
CA ALA A 120 1.99 7.64 24.11
C ALA A 120 1.90 7.81 22.57
N ILE A 121 1.73 6.68 21.88
CA ILE A 121 1.46 6.62 20.43
C ILE A 121 0.01 7.06 20.16
N THR A 122 -0.19 7.92 19.17
CA THR A 122 -1.52 8.39 18.77
C THR A 122 -1.98 7.77 17.44
N LEU A 123 -3.26 7.92 17.10
CA LEU A 123 -3.76 7.54 15.77
C LEU A 123 -3.02 8.29 14.65
N ARG A 124 -2.70 9.58 14.85
CA ARG A 124 -1.93 10.39 13.89
C ARG A 124 -0.55 9.79 13.67
N ASP A 125 0.11 9.28 14.72
CA ASP A 125 1.39 8.61 14.55
C ASP A 125 1.26 7.34 13.69
N LEU A 126 0.18 6.56 13.85
CA LEU A 126 -0.06 5.39 13.00
C LEU A 126 -0.31 5.79 11.53
N LEU A 127 -1.17 6.78 11.30
CA LEU A 127 -1.51 7.24 9.93
C LEU A 127 -0.31 7.92 9.24
N THR A 128 0.49 8.66 10.00
CA THR A 128 1.69 9.35 9.49
C THR A 128 2.96 8.51 9.56
N TYR A 129 2.86 7.25 10.02
CA TYR A 129 3.97 6.30 10.11
C TYR A 129 5.11 6.78 11.01
N ARG A 130 4.76 7.50 12.08
CA ARG A 130 5.69 8.05 13.08
C ARG A 130 5.52 7.40 14.46
N MET A 131 5.01 6.18 14.55
CA MET A 131 4.79 5.51 15.85
C MET A 131 6.07 5.14 16.62
N GLY A 132 7.25 5.39 16.02
CA GLY A 132 8.55 5.07 16.60
C GLY A 132 9.06 3.66 16.29
N PHE A 133 8.35 2.88 15.48
CA PHE A 133 8.81 1.55 15.03
C PHE A 133 8.45 1.33 13.56
N GLY A 134 9.38 0.74 12.81
CA GLY A 134 9.22 0.37 11.42
C GLY A 134 10.30 -0.63 10.98
N SER A 135 10.25 -1.00 9.71
CA SER A 135 11.28 -1.74 8.98
C SER A 135 12.64 -1.05 9.12
N VAL A 136 13.66 -1.86 9.37
CA VAL A 136 15.04 -1.42 9.53
C VAL A 136 15.74 -1.59 8.19
N MET A 137 15.82 -0.51 7.41
CA MET A 137 16.44 -0.49 6.07
C MET A 137 17.97 -0.48 6.19
N ALA A 138 18.54 -1.61 6.63
CA ALA A 138 19.97 -1.84 6.75
C ALA A 138 20.31 -3.27 6.27
N ILE A 139 21.60 -3.53 6.02
CA ILE A 139 22.07 -4.89 5.71
C ILE A 139 21.61 -5.84 6.82
N PRO A 140 21.12 -7.06 6.50
CA PRO A 140 20.74 -8.03 7.52
C PRO A 140 21.84 -8.21 8.58
N ASP A 141 21.42 -8.33 9.84
CA ASP A 141 22.30 -8.54 10.99
C ASP A 141 23.25 -7.37 11.30
N THR A 142 22.99 -6.18 10.76
CA THR A 142 23.70 -4.94 11.14
C THR A 142 23.33 -4.48 12.55
N TYR A 143 22.06 -4.63 12.93
CA TYR A 143 21.54 -4.21 14.24
C TYR A 143 20.92 -5.38 14.99
N PRO A 144 21.13 -5.51 16.32
CA PRO A 144 20.61 -6.63 17.11
C PRO A 144 19.10 -6.84 16.97
N ILE A 145 18.33 -5.75 16.88
CA ILE A 145 16.86 -5.79 16.76
C ILE A 145 16.37 -6.52 15.49
N GLN A 146 17.16 -6.54 14.40
CA GLN A 146 16.75 -7.19 13.14
C GLN A 146 16.51 -8.70 13.32
N LYS A 147 17.28 -9.35 14.20
CA LYS A 147 17.05 -10.77 14.54
C LYS A 147 15.65 -10.98 15.12
N PHE A 148 15.25 -10.14 16.08
CA PHE A 148 13.94 -10.22 16.69
C PHE A 148 12.81 -9.88 15.72
N ILE A 149 13.01 -8.86 14.88
CA ILE A 149 12.07 -8.48 13.82
C ILE A 149 11.79 -9.68 12.89
N ARG A 150 12.84 -10.41 12.47
CA ARG A 150 12.68 -11.67 11.70
C ARG A 150 11.97 -12.75 12.48
N ASP A 151 12.44 -13.08 13.68
CA ASP A 151 11.89 -14.19 14.47
C ASP A 151 10.43 -13.94 14.86
N TYR A 152 10.07 -12.67 15.05
CA TYR A 152 8.72 -12.24 15.41
C TYR A 152 7.83 -11.99 14.19
N ARG A 153 8.42 -11.92 12.99
CA ARG A 153 7.72 -11.63 11.73
C ARG A 153 7.02 -10.26 11.77
N ILE A 154 7.75 -9.25 12.24
CA ILE A 154 7.29 -7.85 12.29
C ILE A 154 7.86 -7.11 11.09
N GLY A 155 7.09 -6.24 10.42
CA GLY A 155 7.62 -5.30 9.41
C GLY A 155 8.09 -5.89 8.08
N GLY A 156 8.20 -7.22 7.98
CA GLY A 156 8.48 -7.96 6.76
C GLY A 156 9.92 -7.77 6.27
N ASP A 157 10.84 -8.61 6.73
CA ASP A 157 12.11 -8.84 6.03
C ASP A 157 11.82 -9.75 4.82
N GLY A 158 11.32 -9.14 3.75
CA GLY A 158 10.92 -9.81 2.52
C GLY A 158 9.40 -10.09 2.42
N PRO A 159 8.98 -10.71 1.31
CA PRO A 159 7.58 -11.10 1.07
C PRO A 159 7.10 -12.10 2.12
N MET A 160 6.40 -11.59 3.13
CA MET A 160 5.74 -12.42 4.13
C MET A 160 4.48 -13.04 3.52
N LEU A 161 4.42 -14.37 3.50
CA LEU A 161 3.18 -15.07 3.16
C LEU A 161 2.16 -14.84 4.29
N PRO A 162 0.91 -14.44 3.99
CA PRO A 162 -0.10 -14.10 5.00
C PRO A 162 -0.36 -15.24 5.99
N THR A 163 -0.29 -16.49 5.52
CA THR A 163 -0.49 -17.70 6.31
C THR A 163 0.60 -17.96 7.35
N GLN A 164 1.75 -17.28 7.26
CA GLN A 164 2.86 -17.42 8.20
C GLN A 164 2.84 -16.38 9.33
N ALA A 165 1.94 -15.40 9.26
CA ALA A 165 1.81 -14.39 10.31
C ALA A 165 1.23 -15.03 11.59
N PRO A 166 1.75 -14.68 12.78
CA PRO A 166 1.03 -14.98 14.02
C PRO A 166 -0.33 -14.24 14.02
N GLY A 167 -1.33 -14.79 14.71
CA GLY A 167 -2.59 -14.08 14.91
C GLY A 167 -2.40 -12.72 15.61
N MET A 168 -3.34 -11.80 15.37
CA MET A 168 -3.25 -10.38 15.76
C MET A 168 -2.72 -10.15 17.19
N ASP A 169 -3.30 -10.77 18.21
CA ASP A 169 -2.90 -10.53 19.61
C ASP A 169 -1.47 -11.01 19.90
N LYS A 170 -1.09 -12.17 19.36
CA LYS A 170 0.28 -12.69 19.50
C LYS A 170 1.28 -11.82 18.75
N TRP A 171 0.87 -11.27 17.61
CA TRP A 171 1.68 -10.31 16.85
C TRP A 171 1.89 -9.01 17.65
N LEU A 172 0.82 -8.44 18.22
CA LEU A 172 0.88 -7.25 19.07
C LEU A 172 1.72 -7.46 20.33
N GLN A 173 1.60 -8.60 21.00
CA GLN A 173 2.43 -8.95 22.16
C GLN A 173 3.93 -8.99 21.80
N LYS A 174 4.28 -9.62 20.66
CA LYS A 174 5.65 -9.65 20.16
C LYS A 174 6.17 -8.24 19.85
N LEU A 175 5.38 -7.42 19.15
CA LEU A 175 5.74 -6.03 18.87
C LEU A 175 5.91 -5.22 20.17
N GLY A 176 4.99 -5.37 21.11
CA GLY A 176 5.03 -4.77 22.44
C GLY A 176 6.23 -5.20 23.28
N SER A 177 6.83 -6.36 23.03
CA SER A 177 8.03 -6.79 23.74
C SER A 177 9.33 -6.11 23.25
N LEU A 178 9.32 -5.52 22.05
CA LEU A 178 10.49 -4.83 21.49
C LEU A 178 10.53 -3.36 21.92
N PRO A 179 11.68 -2.72 22.06
CA PRO A 179 11.74 -1.27 22.21
C PRO A 179 11.43 -0.55 20.88
N LEU A 180 10.95 0.69 20.96
CA LEU A 180 10.85 1.59 19.82
C LEU A 180 12.24 1.99 19.32
N LEU A 181 12.33 2.30 18.03
CA LEU A 181 13.54 2.72 17.32
C LEU A 181 13.74 4.25 17.30
N ALA A 182 12.67 4.99 17.59
CA ALA A 182 12.64 6.46 17.71
C ALA A 182 11.48 6.86 18.63
N GLN A 183 11.47 8.10 19.15
CA GLN A 183 10.32 8.55 19.92
C GLN A 183 9.08 8.66 19.03
N PRO A 184 7.88 8.38 19.56
CA PRO A 184 6.63 8.64 18.84
C PRO A 184 6.55 10.08 18.32
N GLY A 185 6.30 10.23 17.02
CA GLY A 185 6.16 11.48 16.29
C GLY A 185 7.46 12.06 15.71
N GLU A 186 8.62 11.51 16.05
CA GLU A 186 9.90 12.12 15.63
C GLU A 186 10.28 11.82 14.19
N ARG A 187 10.06 10.59 13.72
CA ARG A 187 10.56 10.13 12.42
C ARG A 187 9.56 9.25 11.71
N TRP A 188 9.45 9.44 10.41
CA TRP A 188 8.72 8.54 9.54
C TRP A 188 9.48 7.21 9.41
N MET A 189 8.77 6.10 9.61
CA MET A 189 9.30 4.75 9.59
C MET A 189 8.32 3.79 8.92
N TYR A 190 8.61 3.43 7.68
CA TYR A 190 7.91 2.36 6.96
C TYR A 190 8.11 1.02 7.66
N GLN A 191 7.16 0.08 7.80
CA GLN A 191 5.74 0.12 7.44
C GLN A 191 4.78 -0.34 8.55
N VAL A 192 5.30 -0.78 9.69
CA VAL A 192 4.57 -1.53 10.75
C VAL A 192 3.30 -0.82 11.23
N SER A 193 3.28 0.52 11.15
CA SER A 193 2.11 1.35 11.50
C SER A 193 0.82 0.93 10.79
N GLY A 194 0.88 0.43 9.54
CA GLY A 194 -0.31 -0.03 8.81
C GLY A 194 -0.97 -1.27 9.43
N ASP A 195 -0.18 -2.19 9.98
CA ASP A 195 -0.69 -3.40 10.63
C ASP A 195 -1.27 -3.05 12.02
N VAL A 196 -0.59 -2.19 12.77
CA VAL A 196 -1.10 -1.66 14.05
C VAL A 196 -2.41 -0.89 13.83
N LEU A 197 -2.52 -0.11 12.75
CA LEU A 197 -3.75 0.58 12.38
C LEU A 197 -4.89 -0.41 12.11
N GLY A 198 -4.61 -1.50 11.40
CA GLY A 198 -5.57 -2.58 11.17
C GLY A 198 -6.07 -3.20 12.48
N ALA A 199 -5.16 -3.50 13.41
CA ALA A 199 -5.51 -4.03 14.72
C ALA A 199 -6.32 -3.04 15.57
N LEU A 200 -5.99 -1.75 15.51
CA LEU A 200 -6.76 -0.69 16.18
C LEU A 200 -8.20 -0.63 15.65
N ILE A 201 -8.38 -0.64 14.33
CA ILE A 201 -9.71 -0.63 13.69
C ILE A 201 -10.52 -1.84 14.14
N ALA A 202 -9.91 -3.04 14.15
CA ALA A 202 -10.59 -4.26 14.57
C ALA A 202 -11.08 -4.17 16.03
N ARG A 203 -10.21 -3.71 16.95
CA ARG A 203 -10.57 -3.58 18.37
C ARG A 203 -11.59 -2.47 18.65
N VAL A 204 -11.51 -1.34 17.95
CA VAL A 204 -12.46 -0.22 18.11
C VAL A 204 -13.84 -0.56 17.54
N SER A 205 -13.89 -1.25 16.40
CA SER A 205 -15.14 -1.64 15.75
C SER A 205 -15.80 -2.87 16.37
N GLY A 206 -15.03 -3.73 17.04
CA GLY A 206 -15.50 -5.04 17.51
C GLY A 206 -15.69 -6.07 16.40
N GLN A 207 -15.16 -5.81 15.19
CA GLN A 207 -15.25 -6.68 14.02
C GLN A 207 -13.84 -7.01 13.49
N SER A 208 -13.71 -7.99 12.59
CA SER A 208 -12.47 -8.17 11.83
C SER A 208 -12.23 -6.96 10.91
N LEU A 209 -10.96 -6.69 10.55
CA LEU A 209 -10.62 -5.59 9.65
C LEU A 209 -11.29 -5.79 8.28
N GLY A 210 -11.30 -7.02 7.76
CA GLY A 210 -11.94 -7.38 6.50
C GLY A 210 -13.44 -7.19 6.52
N THR A 211 -14.11 -7.53 7.62
CA THR A 211 -15.55 -7.29 7.79
C THR A 211 -15.86 -5.80 7.81
N PHE A 212 -15.12 -5.03 8.61
CA PHE A 212 -15.31 -3.58 8.68
C PHE A 212 -15.06 -2.92 7.32
N MET A 213 -13.97 -3.24 6.63
CA MET A 213 -13.69 -2.68 5.31
C MET A 213 -14.73 -3.09 4.26
N ARG A 214 -15.22 -4.33 4.30
CA ARG A 214 -16.28 -4.78 3.40
C ARG A 214 -17.54 -3.95 3.56
N GLU A 215 -18.07 -3.87 4.78
CA GLU A 215 -19.33 -3.18 5.07
C GLU A 215 -19.23 -1.67 4.83
N ARG A 216 -18.07 -1.06 5.12
CA ARG A 216 -17.91 0.40 5.17
C ARG A 216 -17.30 0.99 3.91
N ILE A 217 -16.62 0.19 3.09
CA ILE A 217 -15.89 0.66 1.92
C ILE A 217 -16.21 -0.21 0.70
N PHE A 218 -16.02 -1.53 0.77
CA PHE A 218 -16.08 -2.37 -0.43
C PHE A 218 -17.49 -2.50 -1.00
N ASP A 219 -18.49 -2.82 -0.16
CA ASP A 219 -19.86 -2.97 -0.60
C ASP A 219 -20.44 -1.64 -1.15
N PRO A 220 -20.27 -0.48 -0.47
CA PRO A 220 -20.70 0.82 -1.02
C PRO A 220 -20.04 1.21 -2.34
N LEU A 221 -18.78 0.80 -2.56
CA LEU A 221 -18.02 1.09 -3.78
C LEU A 221 -18.16 0.01 -4.85
N GLY A 222 -18.87 -1.10 -4.56
CA GLY A 222 -19.00 -2.23 -5.46
C GLY A 222 -17.70 -3.02 -5.69
N MET A 223 -16.76 -2.99 -4.75
CA MET A 223 -15.45 -3.66 -4.83
C MET A 223 -15.57 -5.16 -4.47
N LYS A 224 -16.19 -5.94 -5.35
CA LYS A 224 -16.65 -7.33 -5.06
C LYS A 224 -15.53 -8.37 -4.96
N ASP A 225 -14.33 -8.03 -5.40
CA ASP A 225 -13.17 -8.91 -5.46
C ASP A 225 -12.01 -8.39 -4.61
N THR A 226 -12.29 -7.44 -3.72
CA THR A 226 -11.33 -6.90 -2.75
C THR A 226 -11.52 -7.53 -1.39
N ALA A 227 -10.50 -8.24 -0.90
CA ALA A 227 -10.54 -8.98 0.36
C ALA A 227 -9.12 -9.30 0.85
N PHE A 228 -8.99 -9.92 2.02
CA PHE A 228 -7.69 -10.40 2.55
C PHE A 228 -7.28 -11.79 2.03
N HIS A 229 -8.14 -12.45 1.26
CA HIS A 229 -7.86 -13.73 0.61
C HIS A 229 -8.69 -13.86 -0.68
N VAL A 230 -8.31 -14.79 -1.55
CA VAL A 230 -9.05 -15.15 -2.76
C VAL A 230 -9.87 -16.41 -2.48
N PRO A 231 -11.21 -16.36 -2.60
CA PRO A 231 -12.05 -17.54 -2.44
C PRO A 231 -11.67 -18.66 -3.44
N PRO A 232 -11.83 -19.95 -3.06
CA PRO A 232 -11.44 -21.09 -3.91
C PRO A 232 -12.02 -21.05 -5.33
N GLU A 233 -13.25 -20.58 -5.50
CA GLU A 233 -13.92 -20.47 -6.79
C GLU A 233 -13.38 -19.35 -7.70
N LYS A 234 -12.63 -18.40 -7.12
CA LYS A 234 -11.99 -17.29 -7.85
C LYS A 234 -10.48 -17.46 -8.00
N ILE A 235 -9.88 -18.51 -7.42
CA ILE A 235 -8.42 -18.67 -7.39
C ILE A 235 -7.78 -18.72 -8.78
N GLY A 236 -8.50 -19.21 -9.78
CA GLY A 236 -8.05 -19.20 -11.19
C GLY A 236 -7.92 -17.80 -11.82
N ARG A 237 -8.31 -16.74 -11.11
CA ARG A 237 -8.11 -15.33 -11.50
C ARG A 237 -6.87 -14.71 -10.86
N LEU A 238 -6.16 -15.42 -9.99
CA LEU A 238 -4.96 -14.94 -9.31
C LEU A 238 -3.72 -15.29 -10.16
N PRO A 239 -2.89 -14.34 -10.61
CA PRO A 239 -1.69 -14.66 -11.36
C PRO A 239 -0.58 -15.20 -10.46
N ALA A 240 0.36 -15.92 -11.05
CA ALA A 240 1.61 -16.28 -10.37
C ALA A 240 2.41 -15.02 -10.02
N PHE A 241 3.21 -15.11 -8.97
CA PHE A 241 4.00 -14.00 -8.46
C PHE A 241 5.50 -14.32 -8.58
N TYR A 242 6.29 -13.36 -9.05
CA TYR A 242 7.70 -13.55 -9.37
C TYR A 242 8.59 -12.49 -8.71
N PHE A 243 9.84 -12.84 -8.44
CA PHE A 243 10.88 -11.90 -8.00
C PHE A 243 12.09 -11.94 -8.92
N PHE A 244 12.78 -10.82 -9.07
CA PHE A 244 13.99 -10.76 -9.88
C PHE A 244 15.20 -11.24 -9.10
N ASN A 245 15.78 -12.36 -9.54
CA ASN A 245 17.01 -12.88 -9.00
C ASN A 245 18.21 -12.24 -9.71
N ARG A 246 18.91 -11.36 -8.98
CA ARG A 246 20.09 -10.64 -9.48
C ARG A 246 21.29 -11.56 -9.79
N GLN A 247 21.36 -12.75 -9.18
CA GLN A 247 22.46 -13.69 -9.41
C GLN A 247 22.29 -14.43 -10.74
N THR A 248 21.05 -14.82 -11.07
CA THR A 248 20.73 -15.54 -12.30
C THR A 248 20.31 -14.62 -13.44
N ASN A 249 20.04 -13.34 -13.13
CA ASN A 249 19.48 -12.34 -14.04
C ASN A 249 18.16 -12.81 -14.67
N LYS A 250 17.31 -13.46 -13.86
CA LYS A 250 16.03 -14.04 -14.27
C LYS A 250 14.93 -13.75 -13.24
N LEU A 251 13.69 -13.88 -13.68
CA LEU A 251 12.56 -13.94 -12.77
C LEU A 251 12.43 -15.36 -12.21
N ASP A 252 12.56 -15.46 -10.89
CA ASP A 252 12.32 -16.67 -10.15
C ASP A 252 10.89 -16.65 -9.60
N PHE A 253 10.31 -17.83 -9.51
CA PHE A 253 8.97 -18.04 -9.01
C PHE A 253 8.89 -17.81 -7.50
N PHE A 254 7.86 -17.11 -7.04
CA PHE A 254 7.63 -16.84 -5.62
C PHE A 254 6.42 -17.57 -5.06
N ASP A 255 5.23 -17.34 -5.64
CA ASP A 255 3.96 -17.91 -5.19
C ASP A 255 3.14 -18.34 -6.40
N ASP A 256 2.44 -19.47 -6.24
CA ASP A 256 1.70 -20.10 -7.32
C ASP A 256 0.28 -19.54 -7.45
N VAL A 257 -0.45 -20.07 -8.45
CA VAL A 257 -1.89 -19.80 -8.61
C VAL A 257 -2.71 -20.69 -7.68
N ALA A 258 -2.52 -22.01 -7.73
CA ALA A 258 -3.45 -22.99 -7.13
C ALA A 258 -3.25 -23.28 -5.62
N ASN A 259 -2.04 -23.18 -5.10
CA ASN A 259 -1.67 -23.33 -3.68
C ASN A 259 -1.21 -22.02 -3.04
N SER A 260 -1.61 -20.88 -3.60
CA SER A 260 -1.20 -19.56 -3.12
C SER A 260 -1.47 -19.41 -1.63
N ALA A 261 -0.57 -18.73 -0.92
CA ALA A 261 -0.83 -18.33 0.46
C ALA A 261 -2.05 -17.41 0.62
N TRP A 262 -2.57 -16.82 -0.46
CA TRP A 262 -3.78 -16.00 -0.46
C TRP A 262 -5.07 -16.80 -0.69
N ARG A 263 -5.01 -18.13 -0.88
CA ARG A 263 -6.23 -18.96 -1.07
C ARG A 263 -7.07 -19.15 0.20
N SER A 264 -6.53 -18.77 1.36
CA SER A 264 -7.15 -18.97 2.67
C SER A 264 -7.09 -17.69 3.48
N GLU A 265 -8.03 -17.52 4.40
CA GLU A 265 -8.03 -16.40 5.35
C GLU A 265 -6.71 -16.35 6.15
N PRO A 266 -6.09 -15.16 6.26
CA PRO A 266 -4.88 -15.03 7.06
C PRO A 266 -5.21 -15.04 8.56
N PRO A 267 -4.32 -15.55 9.43
CA PRO A 267 -4.47 -15.42 10.88
C PRO A 267 -4.51 -13.97 11.37
N PHE A 268 -3.96 -13.04 10.58
CA PHE A 268 -3.98 -11.61 10.84
C PHE A 268 -4.16 -10.84 9.53
N GLU A 269 -5.26 -10.09 9.44
CA GLU A 269 -5.58 -9.21 8.32
C GLU A 269 -4.70 -7.95 8.34
N SER A 270 -3.64 -7.94 7.51
CA SER A 270 -2.65 -6.88 7.46
C SER A 270 -3.17 -5.60 6.78
N GLY A 271 -3.43 -4.55 7.57
CA GLY A 271 -3.70 -3.20 7.04
C GLY A 271 -2.50 -2.57 6.33
N GLY A 272 -1.30 -3.12 6.50
CA GLY A 272 -0.08 -2.71 5.80
C GLY A 272 0.03 -3.23 4.36
N GLY A 273 -0.55 -4.37 4.03
CA GLY A 273 -0.37 -4.93 2.68
C GLY A 273 -1.10 -6.23 2.35
N GLY A 274 -2.12 -6.59 3.13
CA GLY A 274 -2.76 -7.90 3.05
C GLY A 274 -3.81 -8.06 1.95
N LEU A 275 -4.33 -6.97 1.36
CA LEU A 275 -5.44 -7.07 0.43
C LEU A 275 -5.03 -7.67 -0.92
N VAL A 276 -6.00 -8.37 -1.50
CA VAL A 276 -6.11 -8.59 -2.95
C VAL A 276 -7.20 -7.67 -3.52
N SER A 277 -7.13 -7.35 -4.80
CA SER A 277 -8.13 -6.51 -5.49
C SER A 277 -8.08 -6.71 -7.00
N THR A 278 -9.00 -6.10 -7.75
CA THR A 278 -8.98 -6.01 -9.22
C THR A 278 -8.68 -4.58 -9.66
N ILE A 279 -8.38 -4.39 -10.96
CA ILE A 279 -8.15 -3.05 -11.51
C ILE A 279 -9.39 -2.16 -11.35
N ASP A 280 -10.58 -2.74 -11.52
CA ASP A 280 -11.85 -2.01 -11.49
C ASP A 280 -12.28 -1.69 -10.04
N ASP A 281 -12.06 -2.62 -9.11
CA ASP A 281 -12.30 -2.37 -7.68
C ASP A 281 -11.42 -1.22 -7.17
N TYR A 282 -10.10 -1.29 -7.44
CA TYR A 282 -9.18 -0.24 -6.99
C TYR A 282 -9.43 1.10 -7.71
N PHE A 283 -9.92 1.06 -8.94
CA PHE A 283 -10.37 2.25 -9.64
C PHE A 283 -11.60 2.89 -8.98
N ALA A 284 -12.58 2.10 -8.52
CA ALA A 284 -13.73 2.62 -7.77
C ALA A 284 -13.30 3.36 -6.49
N PHE A 285 -12.32 2.81 -5.76
CA PHE A 285 -11.69 3.48 -4.63
C PHE A 285 -10.99 4.78 -5.02
N SER A 286 -10.16 4.75 -6.05
CA SER A 286 -9.45 5.95 -6.55
C SER A 286 -10.42 7.04 -7.01
N ARG A 287 -11.52 6.68 -7.70
CA ARG A 287 -12.58 7.62 -8.09
C ARG A 287 -13.28 8.24 -6.88
N MET A 288 -13.55 7.46 -5.83
CA MET A 288 -14.12 8.00 -4.59
C MET A 288 -13.21 9.06 -3.96
N MET A 289 -11.91 8.79 -3.92
CA MET A 289 -10.92 9.74 -3.42
C MET A 289 -10.81 10.98 -4.31
N LEU A 290 -10.77 10.83 -5.64
CA LEU A 290 -10.78 11.94 -6.60
C LEU A 290 -12.03 12.83 -6.43
N ASN A 291 -13.19 12.20 -6.22
CA ASN A 291 -14.48 12.85 -5.99
C ASN A 291 -14.68 13.29 -4.53
N LYS A 292 -13.59 13.46 -3.77
CA LYS A 292 -13.59 14.03 -2.42
C LYS A 292 -14.52 13.29 -1.45
N GLY A 293 -14.55 11.97 -1.55
CA GLY A 293 -15.30 11.09 -0.65
C GLY A 293 -16.59 10.51 -1.22
N TRP A 294 -16.96 10.89 -2.46
CA TRP A 294 -18.23 10.46 -3.08
C TRP A 294 -18.05 9.35 -4.11
N HIS A 295 -18.95 8.37 -4.09
CA HIS A 295 -19.11 7.37 -5.14
C HIS A 295 -20.59 7.28 -5.55
N GLY A 296 -20.92 7.81 -6.73
CA GLY A 296 -22.31 7.94 -7.15
C GLY A 296 -23.10 8.83 -6.19
N ARG A 297 -24.01 8.23 -5.42
CA ARG A 297 -24.82 8.90 -4.38
C ARG A 297 -24.37 8.61 -2.95
N GLU A 298 -23.40 7.71 -2.78
CA GLU A 298 -22.87 7.36 -1.47
C GLU A 298 -21.71 8.29 -1.12
N GLN A 299 -21.70 8.82 0.10
CA GLN A 299 -20.58 9.58 0.64
C GLN A 299 -19.88 8.74 1.71
N ILE A 300 -18.67 8.28 1.39
CA ILE A 300 -17.85 7.46 2.29
C ILE A 300 -17.11 8.31 3.31
N LEU A 301 -16.61 9.47 2.86
CA LEU A 301 -15.91 10.45 3.70
C LEU A 301 -16.36 11.87 3.35
N SER A 302 -16.23 12.79 4.28
CA SER A 302 -16.36 14.22 3.97
C SER A 302 -15.19 14.71 3.11
N ARG A 303 -15.45 15.76 2.33
CA ARG A 303 -14.42 16.48 1.59
C ARG A 303 -13.25 16.90 2.49
N ALA A 304 -13.55 17.44 3.67
CA ALA A 304 -12.54 17.93 4.60
C ALA A 304 -11.60 16.81 5.07
N THR A 305 -12.15 15.61 5.28
CA THR A 305 -11.36 14.43 5.64
C THR A 305 -10.45 13.98 4.50
N VAL A 306 -10.97 13.89 3.26
CA VAL A 306 -10.12 13.54 2.11
C VAL A 306 -8.99 14.55 1.93
N GLU A 307 -9.30 15.86 1.98
CA GLU A 307 -8.28 16.91 1.86
C GLU A 307 -7.23 16.82 2.97
N LEU A 308 -7.63 16.48 4.21
CA LEU A 308 -6.69 16.25 5.31
C LEU A 308 -5.80 15.03 5.05
N MET A 309 -6.38 13.92 4.57
CA MET A 309 -5.65 12.69 4.28
C MET A 309 -4.58 12.88 3.20
N THR A 310 -4.86 13.71 2.20
CA THR A 310 -4.02 13.90 1.02
C THR A 310 -3.16 15.16 1.09
N SER A 311 -3.00 15.76 2.27
CA SER A 311 -2.09 16.88 2.52
C SER A 311 -0.74 16.39 3.07
N ASP A 312 0.34 17.15 2.88
CA ASP A 312 1.64 16.85 3.53
C ASP A 312 1.50 16.93 5.06
N GLN A 313 1.73 15.81 5.76
CA GLN A 313 1.63 15.69 7.21
C GLN A 313 3.00 15.64 7.91
N LEU A 314 4.11 15.72 7.17
CA LEU A 314 5.45 15.58 7.71
C LEU A 314 6.26 16.87 7.60
N THR A 315 7.01 17.19 8.66
CA THR A 315 8.08 18.19 8.55
C THR A 315 9.29 17.63 7.80
N LEU A 316 10.22 18.50 7.39
CA LEU A 316 11.47 18.10 6.76
C LEU A 316 12.29 17.16 7.67
N GLU A 317 12.34 17.47 8.97
CA GLU A 317 13.06 16.68 9.97
C GLU A 317 12.43 15.30 10.14
N GLN A 318 11.10 15.22 10.13
CA GLN A 318 10.38 13.95 10.29
C GLN A 318 10.59 12.99 9.12
N ARG A 319 10.75 13.50 7.90
CA ARG A 319 11.01 12.66 6.71
C ARG A 319 12.49 12.50 6.37
N ALA A 320 13.40 13.13 7.13
CA ALA A 320 14.83 13.02 6.88
C ALA A 320 15.31 11.56 6.88
N GLY A 321 16.07 11.16 5.86
CA GLY A 321 16.55 9.78 5.67
C GLY A 321 15.52 8.83 5.06
N SER A 322 14.37 9.35 4.62
CA SER A 322 13.33 8.59 3.91
C SER A 322 13.39 8.78 2.38
N ASP A 323 14.49 9.33 1.86
CA ASP A 323 14.68 9.64 0.43
C ASP A 323 14.56 8.40 -0.46
N ILE A 324 14.91 7.24 0.07
CA ILE A 324 14.71 5.91 -0.53
C ILE A 324 13.22 5.62 -0.88
N PHE A 325 12.26 6.25 -0.21
CA PHE A 325 10.83 6.09 -0.45
C PHE A 325 10.19 7.28 -1.15
N PHE A 326 10.65 8.50 -0.84
CA PHE A 326 10.03 9.75 -1.32
C PHE A 326 10.80 10.45 -2.43
N GLY A 327 12.04 10.02 -2.67
CA GLY A 327 13.03 10.86 -3.29
C GLY A 327 13.05 12.24 -2.61
N THR A 328 13.16 13.27 -3.43
CA THR A 328 13.08 14.66 -2.98
C THR A 328 11.76 15.33 -3.38
N HIS A 329 10.78 14.58 -3.88
CA HIS A 329 9.58 15.11 -4.54
C HIS A 329 8.26 14.78 -3.85
N SER A 330 8.23 13.75 -3.02
CA SER A 330 7.03 13.36 -2.27
C SER A 330 7.21 13.57 -0.77
N SER A 331 6.10 13.51 -0.06
CA SER A 331 6.00 13.40 1.40
C SER A 331 4.93 12.36 1.73
N TRP A 332 4.45 12.34 2.97
CA TRP A 332 3.42 11.42 3.44
C TRP A 332 2.22 12.17 4.00
N GLY A 333 1.03 11.75 3.60
CA GLY A 333 -0.24 12.17 4.17
C GLY A 333 -0.69 11.25 5.30
N LEU A 334 -1.98 10.94 5.35
CA LEU A 334 -2.54 9.94 6.25
C LEU A 334 -2.65 8.60 5.49
N GLY A 335 -1.61 7.77 5.60
CA GLY A 335 -1.55 6.41 5.06
C GLY A 335 -1.15 6.28 3.58
N MET A 336 -0.72 7.36 2.93
CA MET A 336 -0.30 7.38 1.53
C MET A 336 0.73 8.48 1.27
N ALA A 337 1.45 8.39 0.15
CA ALA A 337 2.32 9.47 -0.29
C ALA A 337 1.54 10.60 -0.96
N VAL A 338 2.12 11.80 -0.89
CA VAL A 338 1.63 13.01 -1.55
C VAL A 338 2.83 13.67 -2.23
N ASP A 339 2.71 13.94 -3.52
CA ASP A 339 3.72 14.68 -4.26
C ASP A 339 3.69 16.16 -3.86
N ILE A 340 4.84 16.72 -3.48
CA ILE A 340 4.97 18.11 -2.99
C ILE A 340 5.68 19.02 -4.00
N ARG A 341 6.34 18.44 -5.00
CA ARG A 341 6.93 19.18 -6.13
C ARG A 341 7.06 18.28 -7.35
N ARG A 342 7.17 18.92 -8.52
CA ARG A 342 7.41 18.23 -9.79
C ARG A 342 8.89 17.97 -10.02
N ASN A 343 9.27 16.71 -10.21
CA ASN A 343 10.58 16.25 -10.67
C ASN A 343 10.49 15.33 -11.91
N GLU A 344 9.34 14.68 -12.12
CA GLU A 344 9.02 13.93 -13.35
C GLU A 344 7.75 14.51 -13.97
N ILE A 345 7.43 14.11 -15.20
CA ILE A 345 6.23 14.59 -15.89
C ILE A 345 4.91 14.20 -15.19
N PHE A 346 4.96 13.19 -14.32
CA PHE A 346 3.83 12.62 -13.61
C PHE A 346 3.75 12.98 -12.12
N HIS A 347 4.71 13.75 -11.58
CA HIS A 347 4.72 14.17 -10.18
C HIS A 347 4.06 15.55 -10.02
N THR A 348 2.77 15.64 -10.31
CA THR A 348 2.00 16.85 -10.06
C THR A 348 1.87 17.09 -8.55
N PRO A 349 2.21 18.28 -8.02
CA PRO A 349 1.99 18.58 -6.61
C PRO A 349 0.52 18.37 -6.21
N GLY A 350 0.28 17.64 -5.13
CA GLY A 350 -1.06 17.25 -4.67
C GLY A 350 -1.55 15.90 -5.20
N ARG A 351 -0.85 15.29 -6.16
CA ARG A 351 -1.07 13.88 -6.53
C ARG A 351 -0.76 12.99 -5.33
N PHE A 352 -1.61 12.01 -5.08
CA PHE A 352 -1.48 11.11 -3.93
C PHE A 352 -1.71 9.66 -4.31
N GLY A 353 -1.13 8.75 -3.54
CA GLY A 353 -1.20 7.32 -3.82
C GLY A 353 -0.05 6.56 -3.20
N TRP A 354 0.20 5.35 -3.71
CA TRP A 354 1.35 4.56 -3.27
C TRP A 354 1.76 3.49 -4.27
N THR A 355 2.87 2.83 -3.95
CA THR A 355 3.43 1.70 -4.71
C THR A 355 3.58 0.49 -3.79
N GLY A 356 3.07 -0.65 -4.25
CA GLY A 356 3.13 -1.95 -3.60
C GLY A 356 4.32 -2.77 -4.06
N GLY A 357 5.01 -3.38 -3.09
CA GLY A 357 6.21 -4.19 -3.32
C GLY A 357 6.01 -5.39 -4.25
N PHE A 358 4.76 -5.83 -4.46
CA PHE A 358 4.41 -6.96 -5.32
C PHE A 358 4.18 -6.57 -6.78
N GLY A 359 4.58 -5.36 -7.19
CA GLY A 359 4.43 -4.93 -8.58
C GLY A 359 3.12 -4.22 -8.85
N THR A 360 2.66 -3.41 -7.90
CA THR A 360 1.45 -2.59 -8.04
C THR A 360 1.76 -1.11 -7.81
N THR A 361 1.16 -0.20 -8.56
CA THR A 361 1.24 1.24 -8.29
C THR A 361 -0.09 1.89 -8.64
N ALA A 362 -0.54 2.82 -7.81
CA ALA A 362 -1.81 3.51 -8.00
C ALA A 362 -1.75 4.91 -7.41
N TYR A 363 -2.07 5.91 -8.23
CA TYR A 363 -2.11 7.31 -7.82
C TYR A 363 -3.30 8.03 -8.45
N THR A 364 -3.81 9.00 -7.71
CA THR A 364 -4.87 9.93 -8.09
C THR A 364 -4.29 11.34 -8.10
N ASP A 365 -4.54 12.08 -9.17
CA ASP A 365 -4.11 13.46 -9.37
C ASP A 365 -5.34 14.37 -9.49
N PRO A 366 -5.74 15.04 -8.39
CA PRO A 366 -6.88 15.94 -8.42
C PRO A 366 -6.68 17.19 -9.29
N ALA A 367 -5.44 17.63 -9.48
CA ALA A 367 -5.15 18.83 -10.26
C ALA A 367 -5.36 18.59 -11.77
N GLU A 368 -5.02 17.39 -12.23
CA GLU A 368 -5.18 16.97 -13.62
C GLU A 368 -6.45 16.11 -13.84
N GLY A 369 -7.24 15.84 -12.78
CA GLY A 369 -8.40 14.95 -12.88
C GLY A 369 -8.04 13.53 -13.32
N MET A 370 -6.85 13.04 -12.98
CA MET A 370 -6.26 11.82 -13.54
C MET A 370 -6.18 10.69 -12.49
N ILE A 371 -6.46 9.46 -12.90
CA ILE A 371 -6.19 8.25 -12.11
C ILE A 371 -5.36 7.29 -12.95
N GLY A 372 -4.24 6.81 -12.39
CA GLY A 372 -3.42 5.77 -13.00
C GLY A 372 -3.26 4.58 -12.07
N ILE A 373 -3.33 3.38 -12.63
CA ILE A 373 -3.15 2.12 -11.90
C ILE A 373 -2.40 1.13 -12.79
N LEU A 374 -1.37 0.48 -12.25
CA LEU A 374 -0.61 -0.57 -12.94
C LEU A 374 -0.38 -1.75 -12.00
N PHE A 375 -0.74 -2.95 -12.44
CA PHE A 375 -0.53 -4.22 -11.74
C PHE A 375 0.24 -5.22 -12.62
N THR A 376 1.35 -5.79 -12.11
CA THR A 376 2.25 -6.68 -12.89
C THR A 376 2.59 -8.01 -12.22
N GLN A 377 2.39 -8.16 -10.89
CA GLN A 377 2.78 -9.34 -10.08
C GLN A 377 4.22 -9.80 -10.32
N ARG A 378 5.07 -8.79 -10.51
CA ARG A 378 6.52 -8.86 -10.51
C ARG A 378 6.99 -7.97 -9.37
N MET A 379 7.65 -8.59 -8.38
CA MET A 379 8.17 -7.87 -7.22
C MET A 379 9.10 -6.72 -7.65
N MET A 380 9.12 -5.66 -6.85
CA MET A 380 10.09 -4.58 -7.02
C MET A 380 11.53 -5.11 -6.86
N ASP A 381 12.45 -4.61 -7.70
CA ASP A 381 13.85 -5.06 -7.70
C ASP A 381 14.65 -4.51 -6.51
N SER A 382 14.15 -3.43 -5.94
CA SER A 382 14.68 -2.67 -4.82
C SER A 382 13.60 -1.69 -4.35
N PRO A 383 13.89 -0.75 -3.42
CA PRO A 383 13.02 0.40 -3.19
C PRO A 383 12.72 1.21 -4.45
N GLU A 384 13.61 1.19 -5.45
CA GLU A 384 13.31 1.71 -6.79
C GLU A 384 12.46 0.70 -7.58
N PRO A 385 11.36 1.15 -8.21
CA PRO A 385 10.49 0.28 -8.99
C PRO A 385 11.15 -0.16 -10.30
N PRO A 386 10.67 -1.27 -10.90
CA PRO A 386 11.10 -1.68 -12.24
C PRO A 386 10.70 -0.63 -13.28
N LYS A 387 11.46 -0.54 -14.38
CA LYS A 387 11.29 0.51 -15.42
C LYS A 387 9.87 0.64 -15.97
N VAL A 388 9.12 -0.47 -16.02
CA VAL A 388 7.70 -0.48 -16.46
C VAL A 388 6.83 0.52 -15.68
N PHE A 389 7.16 0.83 -14.42
CA PHE A 389 6.43 1.81 -13.62
C PHE A 389 6.65 3.23 -14.13
N THR A 390 7.91 3.63 -14.29
CA THR A 390 8.26 4.97 -14.78
C THR A 390 7.76 5.17 -16.22
N ASP A 391 7.88 4.15 -17.06
CA ASP A 391 7.37 4.18 -18.43
C ASP A 391 5.84 4.30 -18.45
N PHE A 392 5.13 3.48 -17.66
CA PHE A 392 3.67 3.58 -17.52
C PHE A 392 3.24 4.98 -17.10
N TRP A 393 3.83 5.54 -16.04
CA TRP A 393 3.45 6.86 -15.56
C TRP A 393 3.77 7.97 -16.56
N THR A 394 4.91 7.86 -17.25
CA THR A 394 5.27 8.77 -18.33
C THR A 394 4.25 8.71 -19.46
N LEU A 395 3.85 7.51 -19.88
CA LEU A 395 2.88 7.30 -20.94
C LEU A 395 1.47 7.73 -20.53
N ALA A 396 1.08 7.53 -19.27
CA ALA A 396 -0.23 7.93 -18.73
C ALA A 396 -0.43 9.45 -18.81
N TYR A 397 0.53 10.22 -18.30
CA TYR A 397 0.49 11.69 -18.42
C TYR A 397 0.71 12.15 -19.85
N GLY A 398 1.56 11.45 -20.60
CA GLY A 398 1.74 11.70 -22.02
C GLY A 398 0.43 11.54 -22.80
N ALA A 399 -0.48 10.65 -22.39
CA ALA A 399 -1.71 10.39 -23.12
C ALA A 399 -2.81 11.46 -22.97
N MET A 400 -2.66 12.45 -22.08
CA MET A 400 -3.65 13.53 -21.93
C MET A 400 -3.65 14.46 -23.16
N GLU A 401 -4.85 14.88 -23.61
CA GLU A 401 -5.04 15.81 -24.74
C GLU A 401 -4.81 17.29 -24.41
#